data_AF-W1XFF7-F1
#
_entry.id   AF-W1XFF7-F1
#
_cell.length_a   1.000
_cell.length_b   1.000
_cell.length_c   1.000
_cell.angle_alpha   90.00
_cell.angle_beta   90.00
_cell.angle_gamma   90.00
#
_symmetry.space_group_name_H-M   'P 1'
#
loop_
_entity.id
_entity.type
_entity.pdbx_description
1 polymer ?
#
loop_
_entity_poly.entity_id
_entity_poly.type
_entity_poly.pdbx_seq_one_letter_code
_entity_poly.pdbx_strand_id
1 'polypeptide(L)'
;EKIDLIKRLRSEMNSPTAIVLDIKGPKIRTHNFIIDGVELKEGNDFTFICGDEILGDETQCSISYTELCEDIKVGGNILVDD
;
A
#
# COMPACT_ATOMS: atom_id res chain seq x y z
N GLU A 1 -11.79 10.68 22.14
CA GLU A 1 -10.81 11.70 22.58
C GLU A 1 -10.65 12.85 21.59
N LYS A 2 -9.94 12.70 20.44
CA LYS A 2 -9.70 13.82 19.49
C LYS A 2 -10.99 14.47 18.95
N ILE A 3 -11.97 13.65 18.54
CA ILE A 3 -13.27 14.15 18.06
C ILE A 3 -14.01 14.91 19.15
N ASP A 4 -13.97 14.42 20.39
CA ASP A 4 -14.67 15.03 21.53
C ASP A 4 -14.04 16.38 21.92
N LEU A 5 -12.71 16.46 21.87
CA LEU A 5 -11.98 17.72 22.02
C LEU A 5 -12.40 18.75 20.97
N ILE A 6 -12.44 18.37 19.69
CA ILE A 6 -12.85 19.25 18.59
C ILE A 6 -14.31 19.71 18.78
N LYS A 7 -15.22 18.80 19.18
CA LYS A 7 -16.62 19.13 19.46
C LYS A 7 -16.76 20.12 20.62
N ARG A 8 -16.00 19.97 21.70
CA ARG A 8 -16.01 20.89 22.84
C ARG A 8 -15.57 22.29 22.44
N LEU A 9 -14.41 22.41 21.79
CA LEU A 9 -13.86 23.71 21.35
C LEU A 9 -14.78 24.42 20.35
N ARG A 10 -15.43 23.65 19.47
CA ARG A 10 -16.43 24.17 18.52
C ARG A 10 -17.55 24.93 19.22
N SER A 11 -18.07 24.35 20.30
CA SER A 11 -19.14 24.95 21.12
C SER A 11 -18.63 26.15 21.91
N GLU A 12 -17.45 26.06 22.54
CA GLU A 12 -16.85 27.16 23.31
C GLU A 12 -16.54 28.39 22.45
N MET A 13 -16.11 28.18 21.20
CA MET A 13 -15.67 29.24 20.30
C MET A 13 -16.75 29.69 19.30
N ASN A 14 -17.93 29.06 19.31
CA ASN A 14 -18.99 29.28 18.33
C ASN A 14 -18.47 29.26 16.86
N SER A 15 -17.62 28.27 16.55
CA SER A 15 -16.94 28.15 15.25
C SER A 15 -17.52 27.00 14.41
N PRO A 16 -17.72 27.14 13.09
CA PRO A 16 -18.24 26.08 12.23
C PRO A 16 -17.14 25.11 11.73
N THR A 17 -16.37 24.49 12.64
CA THR A 17 -15.30 23.56 12.25
C THR A 17 -15.84 22.18 11.86
N ALA A 18 -15.61 21.73 10.62
CA ALA A 18 -15.99 20.38 10.17
C ALA A 18 -15.03 19.29 10.67
N ILE A 19 -15.48 18.03 10.67
CA ILE A 19 -14.64 16.84 10.87
C ILE A 19 -14.85 15.93 9.67
N VAL A 20 -13.76 15.54 9.03
CA VAL A 20 -13.76 14.60 7.91
C VAL A 20 -12.97 13.36 8.33
N LEU A 21 -13.51 12.18 8.05
CA LEU A 21 -12.80 10.92 8.21
C LEU A 21 -12.20 10.52 6.86
N ASP A 22 -10.88 10.46 6.81
CA ASP A 22 -10.16 9.91 5.66
C ASP A 22 -10.01 8.39 5.83
N ILE A 23 -10.39 7.65 4.80
CA ILE A 23 -10.32 6.19 4.78
C ILE A 23 -9.15 5.74 3.91
N LYS A 24 -8.40 4.75 4.39
CA LYS A 24 -7.16 4.27 3.76
C LYS A 24 -7.37 3.69 2.34
N GLY A 25 -8.57 3.23 2.01
CA GLY A 25 -8.88 2.53 0.77
C GLY A 25 -8.19 1.16 0.62
N PRO A 26 -8.60 0.35 -0.37
CA PRO A 26 -7.85 -0.83 -0.77
C PRO A 26 -6.50 -0.42 -1.38
N LYS A 27 -5.49 -1.26 -1.20
CA LYS A 27 -4.20 -1.09 -1.87
C LYS A 27 -3.47 -2.41 -2.03
N ILE A 28 -2.67 -2.46 -3.08
CA ILE A 28 -1.77 -3.57 -3.36
C ILE A 28 -0.42 -3.24 -2.73
N ARG A 29 0.15 -4.18 -2.01
CA ARG A 29 1.46 -4.05 -1.36
C ARG A 29 2.31 -5.27 -1.62
N THR A 30 3.61 -5.10 -1.65
CA THR A 30 4.55 -6.21 -1.51
C THR A 30 4.52 -6.73 -0.07
N HIS A 31 4.77 -8.02 0.10
CA HIS A 31 5.08 -8.60 1.40
C HIS A 31 6.54 -8.32 1.78
N ASN A 32 6.98 -8.92 2.88
CA ASN A 32 8.33 -8.70 3.43
C ASN A 32 9.42 -9.35 2.58
N PHE A 33 10.65 -8.86 2.76
CA PHE A 33 11.86 -9.39 2.13
C PHE A 33 12.72 -10.12 3.17
N ILE A 34 13.63 -10.98 2.70
CA ILE A 34 14.58 -11.71 3.56
C ILE A 34 15.47 -10.74 4.37
N ILE A 35 15.80 -9.61 3.75
CA ILE A 35 16.54 -8.48 4.33
C ILE A 35 15.70 -7.20 4.23
N ASP A 36 16.11 -6.10 4.88
CA ASP A 36 15.33 -4.85 4.95
C ASP A 36 14.93 -4.25 3.59
N GLY A 37 15.61 -4.65 2.51
CA GLY A 37 15.25 -4.32 1.14
C GLY A 37 16.25 -4.93 0.15
N VAL A 38 15.86 -5.01 -1.12
CA VAL A 38 16.69 -5.54 -2.19
C VAL A 38 16.93 -4.48 -3.25
N GLU A 39 18.12 -4.48 -3.85
CA GLU A 39 18.45 -3.59 -4.95
C GLU A 39 18.10 -4.26 -6.28
N LEU A 40 17.14 -3.70 -7.02
CA LEU A 40 16.79 -4.14 -8.36
C LEU A 40 17.74 -3.49 -9.37
N LYS A 41 18.22 -4.29 -10.32
CA LYS A 41 19.12 -3.83 -11.38
C LYS A 41 18.35 -3.73 -12.69
N GLU A 42 18.60 -2.66 -13.44
CA GLU A 42 17.99 -2.45 -14.75
C GLU A 42 18.27 -3.62 -15.69
N GLY A 43 17.24 -4.09 -16.38
CA GLY A 43 17.31 -5.21 -17.32
C GLY A 43 17.25 -6.61 -16.68
N ASN A 44 17.27 -6.72 -15.35
CA ASN A 44 17.03 -7.99 -14.69
C ASN A 44 15.52 -8.31 -14.65
N ASP A 45 15.21 -9.59 -14.83
CA ASP A 45 13.86 -10.08 -14.59
C ASP A 45 13.54 -10.06 -13.09
N PHE A 46 12.32 -9.64 -12.76
CA PHE A 46 11.77 -9.66 -11.41
C PHE A 46 10.34 -10.17 -11.43
N THR A 47 10.00 -11.09 -10.50
CA THR A 47 8.72 -11.79 -10.48
C THR A 47 7.85 -11.38 -9.29
N PHE A 48 6.64 -10.91 -9.56
CA PHE A 48 5.59 -10.77 -8.54
C PHE A 48 4.78 -12.06 -8.44
N ILE A 49 4.72 -12.65 -7.24
CA ILE A 49 3.98 -13.88 -6.98
C ILE A 49 2.60 -13.53 -6.43
N CYS A 50 1.58 -13.90 -7.19
CA CYS A 50 0.18 -13.88 -6.79
C CYS A 50 -0.17 -15.20 -6.09
N GLY A 51 -0.36 -15.18 -4.77
CA GLY A 51 -0.70 -16.40 -4.02
C GLY A 51 -0.15 -16.38 -2.60
N ASP A 52 0.50 -17.47 -2.21
CA ASP A 52 1.06 -17.64 -0.88
C ASP A 52 2.09 -16.55 -0.54
N GLU A 53 2.05 -16.08 0.70
CA GLU A 53 3.01 -15.12 1.21
C GLU A 53 4.40 -15.77 1.34
N ILE A 54 5.36 -15.18 0.65
CA ILE A 54 6.78 -15.54 0.73
C ILE A 54 7.63 -14.33 1.07
N LEU A 55 8.78 -14.58 1.68
CA LEU A 55 9.84 -13.59 1.81
C LEU A 55 10.50 -13.36 0.44
N GLY A 56 10.49 -12.11 -0.01
CA GLY A 56 11.11 -11.72 -1.28
C GLY A 56 12.64 -11.60 -1.23
N ASP A 57 13.24 -11.61 -2.41
CA ASP A 57 14.67 -11.45 -2.69
C ASP A 57 14.88 -10.60 -3.97
N GLU A 58 16.10 -10.54 -4.50
CA GLU A 58 16.43 -9.75 -5.70
C GLU A 58 15.77 -10.24 -7.01
N THR A 59 15.10 -11.40 -6.99
CA THR A 59 14.47 -12.02 -8.15
C THR A 59 12.95 -12.08 -8.08
N GLN A 60 12.38 -12.08 -6.86
CA GLN A 60 10.93 -12.23 -6.70
C GLN A 60 10.41 -11.70 -5.34
N CYS A 61 9.13 -11.34 -5.30
CA CYS A 61 8.40 -11.14 -4.05
C CYS A 61 6.91 -11.48 -4.21
N SER A 62 6.23 -11.74 -3.09
CA SER A 62 4.77 -11.91 -3.11
C SER A 62 4.04 -10.59 -2.87
N ILE A 63 2.80 -10.51 -3.32
CA ILE A 63 1.94 -9.32 -3.18
C ILE A 63 0.64 -9.62 -2.45
N SER A 64 0.07 -8.60 -1.82
CA SER A 64 -1.15 -8.71 -1.01
C SER A 64 -2.42 -8.93 -1.83
N TYR A 65 -2.38 -8.74 -3.15
CA TYR A 65 -3.52 -8.94 -4.05
C TYR A 65 -3.29 -10.13 -4.96
N THR A 66 -3.87 -11.27 -4.59
CA THR A 66 -3.64 -12.57 -5.24
C THR A 66 -4.27 -12.70 -6.62
N GLU A 67 -5.20 -11.80 -6.98
CA GLU A 67 -5.86 -11.83 -8.30
C GLU A 67 -5.20 -10.86 -9.29
N LEU A 68 -4.14 -10.12 -8.91
CA LEU A 68 -3.49 -9.16 -9.81
C LEU A 68 -3.07 -9.79 -11.15
N CYS A 69 -2.61 -11.04 -11.10
CA CYS A 69 -2.18 -11.79 -12.27
C CYS A 69 -3.30 -12.04 -13.28
N GLU A 70 -4.57 -11.99 -12.87
CA GLU A 70 -5.75 -12.13 -13.74
C GLU A 70 -6.18 -10.78 -14.34
N ASP A 71 -5.87 -9.68 -13.65
CA ASP A 71 -6.27 -8.32 -14.05
C ASP A 71 -5.29 -7.63 -15.01
N ILE A 72 -4.04 -8.11 -15.06
CA ILE A 72 -2.99 -7.51 -15.90
C ILE A 72 -2.82 -8.21 -17.25
N LYS A 73 -2.09 -7.56 -18.16
CA LYS A 73 -1.79 -8.08 -19.49
C LYS A 73 -0.31 -7.92 -19.81
N VAL A 74 0.19 -8.83 -20.65
CA VAL A 74 1.57 -8.76 -21.17
C VAL A 74 1.81 -7.41 -21.83
N GLY A 75 2.96 -6.80 -21.52
CA GLY A 75 3.33 -5.45 -21.96
C GLY A 75 2.77 -4.32 -21.10
N GLY A 76 2.01 -4.62 -20.04
CA GLY A 76 1.61 -3.65 -19.03
C GLY A 76 2.78 -3.23 -18.13
N ASN A 77 2.65 -2.04 -17.52
CA ASN A 77 3.63 -1.52 -16.57
C ASN A 77 3.12 -1.72 -15.14
N ILE A 78 4.03 -2.13 -14.24
CA ILE A 78 3.81 -2.16 -12.80
C ILE A 78 4.70 -1.09 -12.18
N LEU A 79 4.09 -0.17 -11.44
CA LEU A 79 4.80 0.85 -10.67
C LEU A 79 4.92 0.39 -9.21
N VAL A 80 6.07 0.64 -8.61
CA VAL A 80 6.42 0.16 -7.26
C VAL A 80 7.10 1.30 -6.52
N ASP A 81 6.70 1.50 -5.27
CA ASP A 81 7.29 2.47 -4.33
C ASP A 81 7.30 3.92 -4.84
N ASP A 82 6.10 4.47 -5.05
CA ASP A 82 5.85 5.89 -5.35
C ASP A 82 6.26 6.82 -4.19
#